data_AF-B8LDQ2-F1
#
_entry.id   AF-B8LDQ2-F1
#
_cell.length_a   1.000
_cell.length_b   1.000
_cell.length_c   1.000
_cell.angle_alpha   90.00
_cell.angle_beta   90.00
_cell.angle_gamma   90.00
#
_symmetry.space_group_name_H-M   'P 1'
#
loop_
_entity.id
_entity.type
_entity.pdbx_description
1 polymer ?
#
loop_
_entity_poly.entity_id
_entity_poly.type
_entity_poly.pdbx_seq_one_letter_code
_entity_poly.pdbx_strand_id
1 'polypeptide(L)'
;KSKNIWIVTTAALPWMTGTAVNPLLRAAYLSTGRKAEGGSVTLMLPWVEREADQERIYGKTKMFERPEIQEEFIRGWLRDAANMKEASEDLEIRWYTAWQEVAENSLYSMGDIIGLIPEEACDICVLEEPEHLNWYRAPGENWTAKYKHVVGIVHTNYFVYATEQPAAFIRAPGMRLLCSWMCRAHCHRLIKLSGTLGNFAPEKELVENVHGVRRTFLDVGDELRSKLTAPDAASDPIFSADADPTVYFIGKMLWSKGLASLMDLMKYAEESAGLKVKVDMYGGGPNKDEASAKATKMGLDMPFHGAIDHAELGWSHKIFINPSTSEVLCTTVAEALAMGKFVVLPSHPSNDFFAQFPNCLPYSNKEEFVGNLYYALTHAPEPLSDEYSYALSWEAATERF
;
A
#
# COMPACT_ATOMS: atom_id res chain seq x y z
N LYS A 1 1.68 31.79 -7.84
CA LYS A 1 0.85 31.28 -6.72
C LYS A 1 0.64 29.80 -6.95
N SER A 2 1.04 28.97 -6.00
CA SER A 2 0.83 27.52 -6.08
C SER A 2 -0.68 27.20 -6.05
N LYS A 3 -1.05 26.01 -6.55
CA LYS A 3 -2.44 25.56 -6.69
C LYS A 3 -3.01 25.08 -5.36
N ASN A 4 -4.32 25.25 -5.17
CA ASN A 4 -5.06 24.64 -4.06
C ASN A 4 -5.53 23.23 -4.44
N ILE A 5 -5.08 22.23 -3.69
CA ILE A 5 -5.36 20.81 -3.96
C ILE A 5 -6.27 20.25 -2.88
N TRP A 6 -7.36 19.60 -3.28
CA TRP A 6 -8.25 18.86 -2.38
C TRP A 6 -8.14 17.37 -2.66
N ILE A 7 -7.80 16.58 -1.65
CA ILE A 7 -7.67 15.12 -1.75
C ILE A 7 -8.77 14.49 -0.90
N VAL A 8 -9.61 13.67 -1.51
CA VAL A 8 -10.70 12.96 -0.83
C VAL A 8 -10.37 11.48 -0.83
N THR A 9 -10.39 10.86 0.34
CA THR A 9 -10.10 9.42 0.51
C THR A 9 -11.19 8.72 1.30
N THR A 10 -11.28 7.41 1.15
CA THR A 10 -12.27 6.50 1.74
C THR A 10 -11.85 5.94 3.10
N ALA A 11 -10.62 6.19 3.55
CA ALA A 11 -10.10 5.67 4.81
C ALA A 11 -9.19 6.68 5.51
N ALA A 12 -9.12 6.56 6.84
CA ALA A 12 -8.27 7.39 7.70
C ALA A 12 -7.49 6.53 8.69
N LEU A 13 -6.40 7.08 9.21
CA LEU A 13 -5.76 6.48 10.39
C LEU A 13 -6.73 6.51 11.57
N PRO A 14 -6.73 5.48 12.44
CA PRO A 14 -5.69 4.46 12.63
C PRO A 14 -5.97 3.11 11.94
N TRP A 15 -6.76 3.07 10.86
CA TRP A 15 -7.05 1.80 10.17
C TRP A 15 -5.81 1.13 9.56
N MET A 16 -4.76 1.90 9.28
CA MET A 16 -3.45 1.42 8.77
C MET A 16 -3.56 0.59 7.47
N THR A 17 -4.52 0.93 6.61
CA THR A 17 -4.62 0.40 5.24
C THR A 17 -3.85 1.28 4.27
N GLY A 18 -3.52 0.75 3.07
CA GLY A 18 -2.93 1.56 2.00
C GLY A 18 -3.78 2.79 1.66
N THR A 19 -5.10 2.65 1.66
CA THR A 19 -6.08 3.74 1.42
C THR A 19 -6.15 4.77 2.55
N ALA A 20 -5.68 4.44 3.76
CA ALA A 20 -5.54 5.41 4.85
C ALA A 20 -4.17 6.11 4.85
N VAL A 21 -3.09 5.34 4.62
CA VAL A 21 -1.71 5.82 4.77
C VAL A 21 -1.23 6.55 3.52
N ASN A 22 -1.46 6.01 2.32
CA ASN A 22 -0.90 6.58 1.09
C ASN A 22 -1.52 7.94 0.74
N PRO A 23 -2.85 8.15 0.82
CA PRO A 23 -3.43 9.48 0.63
C PRO A 23 -2.93 10.51 1.66
N LEU A 24 -2.75 10.10 2.92
CA LEU A 24 -2.22 10.97 3.96
C LEU A 24 -0.79 11.42 3.65
N LEU A 25 0.08 10.47 3.30
CA LEU A 25 1.46 10.80 2.92
C LEU A 25 1.51 11.62 1.64
N ARG A 26 0.72 11.28 0.61
CA ARG A 26 0.60 12.11 -0.61
C ARG A 26 0.23 13.55 -0.27
N ALA A 27 -0.81 13.74 0.54
CA ALA A 27 -1.27 15.06 0.94
C ALA A 27 -0.17 15.83 1.70
N ALA A 28 0.53 15.15 2.60
CA ALA A 28 1.62 15.73 3.38
C ALA A 28 2.83 16.12 2.51
N TYR A 29 3.21 15.31 1.53
CA TYR A 29 4.32 15.65 0.62
C TYR A 29 3.94 16.78 -0.33
N LEU A 30 2.71 16.79 -0.83
CA LEU A 30 2.20 17.88 -1.65
C LEU A 30 2.06 19.20 -0.88
N SER A 31 1.93 19.18 0.45
CA SER A 31 1.78 20.39 1.27
C SER A 31 3.09 21.11 1.58
N THR A 32 4.22 20.39 1.59
CA THR A 32 5.56 20.92 1.85
C THR A 32 5.87 22.16 0.98
N GLY A 33 6.18 23.30 1.62
CA GLY A 33 6.48 24.56 0.94
C GLY A 33 5.32 25.23 0.18
N ARG A 34 4.20 24.53 -0.06
CA ARG A 34 3.09 25.03 -0.89
C ARG A 34 2.42 26.27 -0.31
N LYS A 35 2.28 26.32 1.01
CA LYS A 35 1.70 27.46 1.73
C LYS A 35 2.52 28.73 1.56
N ALA A 36 3.85 28.63 1.59
CA ALA A 36 4.75 29.75 1.35
C ALA A 36 4.63 30.30 -0.08
N GLU A 37 4.28 29.44 -1.04
CA GLU A 37 4.00 29.83 -2.43
C GLU A 37 2.54 30.28 -2.67
N GLY A 38 1.75 30.37 -1.61
CA GLY A 38 0.37 30.83 -1.59
C GLY A 38 -0.68 29.80 -2.02
N GLY A 39 -0.34 28.51 -2.11
CA GLY A 39 -1.33 27.44 -2.31
C GLY A 39 -1.69 26.73 -0.99
N SER A 40 -2.52 25.69 -1.06
CA SER A 40 -2.80 24.79 0.06
C SER A 40 -3.03 23.36 -0.39
N VAL A 41 -2.92 22.41 0.54
CA VAL A 41 -3.44 21.05 0.38
C VAL A 41 -4.43 20.79 1.50
N THR A 42 -5.61 20.32 1.13
CA THR A 42 -6.66 19.91 2.06
C THR A 42 -6.94 18.42 1.87
N LEU A 43 -6.70 17.62 2.91
CA LEU A 43 -7.05 16.21 2.96
C LEU A 43 -8.42 16.05 3.63
N MET A 44 -9.35 15.44 2.91
CA MET A 44 -10.72 15.22 3.34
C MET A 44 -10.93 13.75 3.70
N LEU A 45 -11.19 13.50 4.98
CA LEU A 45 -11.21 12.18 5.60
C LEU A 45 -12.62 11.75 6.01
N PRO A 46 -12.91 10.43 6.00
CA PRO A 46 -14.15 9.90 6.55
C PRO A 46 -14.15 10.01 8.08
N TRP A 47 -15.16 10.70 8.63
CA TRP A 47 -15.50 10.66 10.04
C TRP A 47 -16.49 9.53 10.30
N VAL A 48 -16.03 8.51 11.03
CA VAL A 48 -16.85 7.35 11.41
C VAL A 48 -17.59 7.69 12.71
N GLU A 49 -18.77 8.27 12.58
CA GLU A 49 -19.51 8.81 13.72
C GLU A 49 -20.03 7.73 14.68
N ARG A 50 -20.40 6.56 14.15
CA ARG A 50 -21.03 5.48 14.94
C ARG A 50 -19.97 4.70 15.71
N GLU A 51 -20.09 4.63 17.03
CA GLU A 51 -19.18 3.88 17.91
C GLU A 51 -19.00 2.42 17.47
N ALA A 52 -20.10 1.73 17.14
CA ALA A 52 -20.06 0.34 16.68
C ALA A 52 -19.27 0.16 15.37
N ASP A 53 -19.22 1.17 14.50
CA ASP A 53 -18.42 1.13 13.28
C ASP A 53 -16.94 1.42 13.60
N GLN A 54 -16.67 2.40 14.47
CA GLN A 54 -15.31 2.65 14.94
C GLN A 54 -14.69 1.41 15.61
N GLU A 55 -15.45 0.71 16.45
CA GLU A 55 -14.97 -0.52 17.09
C GLU A 55 -14.59 -1.58 16.05
N ARG A 56 -15.37 -1.75 14.99
CA ARG A 56 -15.09 -2.73 13.94
C ARG A 56 -13.88 -2.36 13.09
N ILE A 57 -13.70 -1.07 12.82
CA ILE A 57 -12.67 -0.56 11.90
C ILE A 57 -11.34 -0.35 12.64
N TYR A 58 -11.38 0.37 13.77
CA TYR A 58 -10.20 0.77 14.53
C TYR A 58 -9.90 -0.16 15.72
N GLY A 59 -10.90 -0.93 16.17
CA GLY A 59 -10.81 -1.74 17.39
C GLY A 59 -11.19 -0.96 18.64
N LYS A 60 -11.50 -1.68 19.72
CA LYS A 60 -11.95 -1.13 21.02
C LYS A 60 -11.00 -0.10 21.65
N THR A 61 -9.71 -0.14 21.30
CA THR A 61 -8.66 0.67 21.94
C THR A 61 -8.26 1.91 21.14
N LYS A 62 -8.83 2.12 19.94
CA LYS A 62 -8.43 3.19 19.03
C LYS A 62 -9.64 3.96 18.47
N MET A 63 -10.66 4.14 19.30
CA MET A 63 -11.84 4.92 18.97
C MET A 63 -11.67 6.39 19.40
N PHE A 64 -12.41 7.28 18.75
CA PHE A 64 -12.36 8.72 18.96
C PHE A 64 -13.78 9.25 19.18
N GLU A 65 -13.96 10.11 20.19
CA GLU A 65 -15.26 10.72 20.46
C GLU A 65 -15.59 11.84 19.47
N ARG A 66 -14.56 12.50 18.91
CA ARG A 66 -14.70 13.66 18.04
C ARG A 66 -13.61 13.70 16.97
N PRO A 67 -13.89 14.28 15.78
CA PRO A 67 -12.92 14.34 14.68
C PRO A 67 -11.64 15.10 15.06
N GLU A 68 -11.70 16.10 15.94
CA GLU A 68 -10.52 16.86 16.36
C GLU A 68 -9.51 15.98 17.12
N ILE A 69 -9.98 14.98 17.87
CA ILE A 69 -9.11 14.04 18.61
C ILE A 69 -8.44 13.08 17.62
N GLN A 70 -9.17 12.63 16.60
CA GLN A 70 -8.61 11.81 15.53
C GLN A 70 -7.60 12.61 14.70
N GLU A 71 -7.87 13.90 14.46
CA GLU A 71 -6.94 14.80 13.79
C GLU A 71 -5.64 14.97 14.58
N GLU A 72 -5.70 15.17 15.89
CA GLU A 72 -4.52 15.24 16.76
C GLU A 72 -3.68 13.96 16.67
N PHE A 73 -4.33 12.79 16.66
CA PHE A 73 -3.66 11.52 16.45
C PHE A 73 -2.96 11.45 15.09
N ILE A 74 -3.64 11.85 14.01
CA ILE A 74 -3.08 11.85 12.64
C ILE A 74 -1.87 12.78 12.54
N ARG A 75 -1.99 14.00 13.07
CA ARG A 75 -0.90 14.99 13.09
C ARG A 75 0.28 14.48 13.93
N GLY A 76 0.01 13.85 15.07
CA GLY A 76 1.03 13.17 15.87
C GLY A 76 1.75 12.07 15.10
N TRP A 77 1.01 11.21 14.40
CA TRP A 77 1.61 10.17 13.57
C TRP A 77 2.47 10.76 12.43
N LEU A 78 2.00 11.80 11.74
CA LEU A 78 2.78 12.50 10.71
C LEU A 78 4.10 13.05 11.28
N ARG A 79 4.01 13.76 12.41
CA ARG A 79 5.15 14.41 13.05
C ARG A 79 6.18 13.40 13.57
N ASP A 80 5.70 12.36 14.25
CA ASP A 80 6.55 11.51 15.08
C ASP A 80 6.90 10.20 14.36
N ALA A 81 5.95 9.55 13.68
CA ALA A 81 6.16 8.27 13.01
C ALA A 81 6.55 8.39 11.53
N ALA A 82 6.04 9.40 10.81
CA ALA A 82 6.43 9.67 9.43
C ALA A 82 7.56 10.70 9.31
N ASN A 83 7.96 11.34 10.42
CA ASN A 83 8.99 12.39 10.48
C ASN A 83 8.68 13.61 9.58
N MET A 84 7.41 14.00 9.47
CA MET A 84 6.95 15.10 8.63
C MET A 84 6.42 16.27 9.46
N LYS A 85 7.31 16.94 10.20
CA LYS A 85 6.93 18.00 11.17
C LYS A 85 6.21 19.18 10.53
N GLU A 86 6.75 19.73 9.45
CA GLU A 86 6.14 20.87 8.73
C GLU A 86 4.76 20.50 8.18
N ALA A 87 4.67 19.38 7.47
CA ALA A 87 3.39 18.91 6.92
C ALA A 87 2.35 18.60 8.01
N SER A 88 2.77 18.17 9.21
CA SER A 88 1.86 17.95 10.34
C SER A 88 1.18 19.23 10.84
N GLU A 89 1.72 20.41 10.49
CA GLU A 89 1.16 21.72 10.82
C GLU A 89 0.47 22.36 9.60
N ASP A 90 1.06 22.24 8.41
CA ASP A 90 0.60 22.93 7.21
C ASP A 90 -0.49 22.19 6.43
N LEU A 91 -0.59 20.86 6.55
CA LEU A 91 -1.68 20.11 5.93
C LEU A 91 -3.01 20.49 6.58
N GLU A 92 -3.97 20.92 5.75
CA GLU A 92 -5.34 21.13 6.20
C GLU A 92 -6.08 19.80 6.22
N ILE A 93 -6.81 19.52 7.30
CA ILE A 93 -7.63 18.32 7.43
C ILE A 93 -9.09 18.74 7.52
N ARG A 94 -9.95 18.07 6.74
CA ARG A 94 -11.40 18.24 6.75
C ARG A 94 -12.06 16.88 6.82
N TRP A 95 -13.33 16.87 7.20
CA TRP A 95 -14.06 15.64 7.48
C TRP A 95 -15.37 15.58 6.69
N TYR A 96 -15.76 14.40 6.26
CA TYR A 96 -17.11 14.09 5.82
C TYR A 96 -17.68 12.92 6.61
N THR A 97 -18.98 12.89 6.82
CA THR A 97 -19.62 11.79 7.54
C THR A 97 -19.52 10.49 6.73
N ALA A 98 -19.09 9.41 7.38
CA ALA A 98 -19.00 8.10 6.74
C ALA A 98 -19.56 7.00 7.64
N TRP A 99 -20.20 6.00 7.03
CA TRP A 99 -20.75 4.82 7.70
C TRP A 99 -20.11 3.55 7.17
N GLN A 100 -19.90 2.58 8.06
CA GLN A 100 -19.44 1.26 7.63
C GLN A 100 -20.61 0.44 7.08
N GLU A 101 -20.41 -0.17 5.91
CA GLU A 101 -21.19 -1.31 5.46
C GLU A 101 -20.46 -2.60 5.85
N VAL A 102 -21.12 -3.42 6.64
CA VAL A 102 -20.53 -4.60 7.27
C VAL A 102 -20.31 -5.72 6.26
N ALA A 103 -21.22 -5.91 5.31
CA ALA A 103 -21.13 -7.01 4.34
C ALA A 103 -19.91 -6.86 3.42
N GLU A 104 -19.56 -5.63 3.08
CA GLU A 104 -18.47 -5.29 2.17
C GLU A 104 -17.22 -4.79 2.92
N ASN A 105 -17.30 -4.69 4.24
CA ASN A 105 -16.27 -4.12 5.12
C ASN A 105 -15.68 -2.82 4.56
N SER A 106 -16.55 -1.93 4.09
CA SER A 106 -16.21 -0.71 3.35
C SER A 106 -16.84 0.52 4.00
N LEU A 107 -16.18 1.68 3.88
CA LEU A 107 -16.66 2.96 4.39
C LEU A 107 -17.33 3.78 3.29
N TYR A 108 -18.59 4.10 3.48
CA TYR A 108 -19.40 4.87 2.55
C TYR A 108 -19.59 6.30 2.99
N SER A 109 -19.45 7.22 2.05
CA SER A 109 -19.78 8.63 2.25
C SER A 109 -21.27 8.83 2.50
N MET A 110 -21.58 9.58 3.55
CA MET A 110 -22.94 10.01 3.86
C MET A 110 -23.10 11.48 3.49
N GLY A 111 -24.06 11.76 2.61
CA GLY A 111 -24.33 13.11 2.11
C GLY A 111 -23.57 13.47 0.84
N ASP A 112 -23.58 14.76 0.49
CA ASP A 112 -22.92 15.28 -0.70
C ASP A 112 -21.55 15.87 -0.36
N ILE A 113 -20.49 15.09 -0.57
CA ILE A 113 -19.10 15.55 -0.40
C ILE A 113 -18.81 16.76 -1.30
N ILE A 114 -19.37 16.80 -2.51
CA ILE A 114 -19.09 17.86 -3.48
C ILE A 114 -19.59 19.20 -2.93
N GLY A 115 -20.74 19.21 -2.26
CA GLY A 115 -21.30 20.39 -1.59
C GLY A 115 -20.44 20.92 -0.43
N LEU A 116 -19.59 20.10 0.18
CA LEU A 116 -18.71 20.49 1.29
C LEU A 116 -17.45 21.24 0.86
N ILE A 117 -17.09 21.16 -0.43
CA ILE A 117 -15.88 21.76 -0.98
C ILE A 117 -16.28 22.99 -1.81
N PRO A 118 -15.87 24.21 -1.45
CA PRO A 118 -16.13 25.41 -2.25
C PRO A 118 -15.38 25.36 -3.60
N GLU A 119 -16.04 25.76 -4.69
CA GLU A 119 -15.46 25.68 -6.04
C GLU A 119 -14.22 26.58 -6.18
N GLU A 120 -14.31 27.80 -5.66
CA GLU A 120 -13.26 28.81 -5.69
C GLU A 120 -12.03 28.43 -4.85
N ALA A 121 -12.19 27.47 -3.92
CA ALA A 121 -11.13 26.99 -3.05
C ALA A 121 -10.37 25.78 -3.64
N CYS A 122 -10.80 25.25 -4.79
CA CYS A 122 -10.26 24.02 -5.37
C CYS A 122 -9.79 24.24 -6.81
N ASP A 123 -8.46 24.19 -7.03
CA ASP A 123 -7.91 24.17 -8.39
C ASP A 123 -7.84 22.75 -8.95
N ILE A 124 -7.47 21.78 -8.10
CA ILE A 124 -7.30 20.37 -8.45
C ILE A 124 -7.96 19.53 -7.36
N CYS A 125 -8.89 18.66 -7.77
CA CYS A 125 -9.49 17.67 -6.89
C CYS A 125 -8.89 16.28 -7.18
N VAL A 126 -8.52 15.56 -6.13
CA VAL A 126 -7.99 14.20 -6.20
C VAL A 126 -8.96 13.28 -5.48
N LEU A 127 -9.39 12.22 -6.15
CA LEU A 127 -10.29 11.21 -5.62
C LEU A 127 -9.51 9.91 -5.46
N GLU A 128 -9.23 9.52 -4.23
CA GLU A 128 -8.58 8.25 -3.90
C GLU A 128 -9.69 7.19 -3.78
N GLU A 129 -9.71 6.23 -4.71
CA GLU A 129 -10.83 5.31 -5.00
C GLU A 129 -12.07 6.03 -5.57
N PRO A 130 -11.95 6.64 -6.77
CA PRO A 130 -13.03 7.44 -7.38
C PRO A 130 -14.30 6.63 -7.62
N GLU A 131 -14.22 5.33 -7.87
CA GLU A 131 -15.38 4.45 -7.95
C GLU A 131 -16.14 4.38 -6.63
N HIS A 132 -15.46 4.04 -5.54
CA HIS A 132 -16.05 3.80 -4.23
C HIS A 132 -16.64 5.08 -3.63
N LEU A 133 -15.96 6.21 -3.80
CA LEU A 133 -16.46 7.53 -3.40
C LEU A 133 -17.77 7.92 -4.11
N ASN A 134 -18.12 7.26 -5.22
CA ASN A 134 -19.29 7.63 -6.02
C ASN A 134 -20.36 6.53 -6.12
N TRP A 135 -20.16 5.32 -5.58
CA TRP A 135 -21.16 4.23 -5.66
C TRP A 135 -22.54 4.60 -5.11
N TYR A 136 -22.58 5.32 -3.98
CA TYR A 136 -23.83 5.74 -3.32
C TYR A 136 -23.86 7.24 -3.05
N ARG A 137 -23.46 8.04 -4.06
CA ARG A 137 -23.44 9.49 -3.94
C ARG A 137 -24.85 10.06 -3.86
N ALA A 138 -25.04 11.08 -3.02
CA ALA A 138 -26.22 11.92 -3.06
C ALA A 138 -26.44 12.50 -4.48
N PRO A 139 -27.69 12.63 -4.94
CA PRO A 139 -27.99 13.34 -6.19
C PRO A 139 -27.47 14.78 -6.11
N GLY A 140 -26.81 15.25 -7.16
CA GLY A 140 -26.16 16.57 -7.15
C GLY A 140 -25.23 16.78 -8.33
N GLU A 141 -24.37 17.79 -8.21
CA GLU A 141 -23.39 18.15 -9.24
C GLU A 141 -22.39 17.02 -9.48
N ASN A 142 -21.82 16.98 -10.69
CA ASN A 142 -20.74 16.06 -11.00
C ASN A 142 -19.40 16.71 -10.62
N TRP A 143 -18.47 15.92 -10.07
CA TRP A 143 -17.11 16.39 -9.76
C TRP A 143 -16.46 17.14 -10.93
N THR A 144 -16.58 16.60 -12.14
CA THR A 144 -16.04 17.18 -13.38
C THR A 144 -16.80 18.40 -13.88
N ALA A 145 -18.05 18.61 -13.43
CA ALA A 145 -18.81 19.79 -13.75
C ALA A 145 -18.47 20.96 -12.82
N LYS A 146 -18.19 20.67 -11.54
CA LYS A 146 -17.85 21.69 -10.54
C LYS A 146 -16.37 22.07 -10.53
N TYR A 147 -15.45 21.10 -10.61
CA TYR A 147 -14.02 21.37 -10.46
C TYR A 147 -13.30 21.36 -11.81
N LYS A 148 -12.34 22.28 -11.96
CA LYS A 148 -11.56 22.47 -13.19
C LYS A 148 -10.76 21.24 -13.60
N HIS A 149 -10.22 20.51 -12.61
CA HIS A 149 -9.45 19.30 -12.85
C HIS A 149 -9.70 18.30 -11.73
N VAL A 150 -9.93 17.05 -12.11
CA VAL A 150 -10.27 15.95 -11.20
C VAL A 150 -9.44 14.73 -11.60
N VAL A 151 -8.58 14.30 -10.70
CA VAL A 151 -7.70 13.14 -10.88
C VAL A 151 -8.22 12.03 -9.97
N GLY A 152 -8.56 10.88 -10.54
CA GLY A 152 -8.90 9.70 -9.77
C GLY A 152 -7.70 8.77 -9.65
N ILE A 153 -7.42 8.25 -8.46
CA ILE A 153 -6.39 7.24 -8.21
C ILE A 153 -7.08 5.96 -7.76
N VAL A 154 -6.89 4.88 -8.50
CA VAL A 154 -7.55 3.60 -8.23
C VAL A 154 -6.62 2.71 -7.42
N HIS A 155 -7.02 2.38 -6.17
CA HIS A 155 -6.23 1.56 -5.24
C HIS A 155 -6.62 0.09 -5.24
N THR A 156 -7.91 -0.18 -5.44
CA THR A 156 -8.50 -1.47 -5.12
C THR A 156 -9.13 -2.10 -6.35
N ASN A 157 -8.86 -3.39 -6.55
CA ASN A 157 -9.48 -4.16 -7.62
C ASN A 157 -10.82 -4.73 -7.16
N TYR A 158 -11.85 -3.90 -7.07
CA TYR A 158 -13.19 -4.31 -6.63
C TYR A 158 -13.83 -5.40 -7.49
N PHE A 159 -13.40 -5.54 -8.75
CA PHE A 159 -13.84 -6.65 -9.59
C PHE A 159 -13.40 -8.00 -9.01
N VAL A 160 -12.14 -8.13 -8.58
CA VAL A 160 -11.62 -9.35 -7.94
C VAL A 160 -12.38 -9.64 -6.65
N TYR A 161 -12.59 -8.64 -5.79
CA TYR A 161 -13.40 -8.80 -4.59
C TYR A 161 -14.83 -9.29 -4.91
N ALA A 162 -15.46 -8.74 -5.95
CA ALA A 162 -16.79 -9.17 -6.37
C ALA A 162 -16.82 -10.61 -6.91
N THR A 163 -15.71 -11.12 -7.47
CA THR A 163 -15.60 -12.53 -7.90
C THR A 163 -15.50 -13.51 -6.74
N GLU A 164 -15.06 -13.06 -5.57
CA GLU A 164 -14.96 -13.88 -4.36
C GLU A 164 -16.29 -13.95 -3.58
N GLN A 165 -17.31 -13.19 -4.00
CA GLN A 165 -18.61 -13.13 -3.33
C GLN A 165 -19.68 -14.06 -3.95
N PRO A 166 -20.73 -14.44 -3.20
CA PRO A 166 -21.89 -15.16 -3.75
C PRO A 166 -22.50 -14.44 -4.95
N ALA A 167 -22.96 -15.21 -5.95
CA ALA A 167 -23.50 -14.70 -7.22
C ALA A 167 -22.50 -13.86 -8.05
N ALA A 168 -21.20 -14.17 -7.96
CA ALA A 168 -20.11 -13.56 -8.71
C ALA A 168 -20.40 -13.34 -10.22
N PHE A 169 -21.06 -14.30 -10.88
CA PHE A 169 -21.38 -14.22 -12.31
C PHE A 169 -22.30 -13.05 -12.70
N ILE A 170 -23.06 -12.50 -11.74
CA ILE A 170 -23.87 -11.28 -11.93
C ILE A 170 -23.16 -10.08 -11.31
N ARG A 171 -22.65 -10.23 -10.09
CA ARG A 171 -22.06 -9.14 -9.31
C ARG A 171 -20.79 -8.59 -9.94
N ALA A 172 -19.88 -9.43 -10.39
CA ALA A 172 -18.59 -8.98 -10.92
C ALA A 172 -18.74 -8.18 -12.24
N PRO A 173 -19.53 -8.63 -13.24
CA PRO A 173 -19.81 -7.80 -14.42
C PRO A 173 -20.52 -6.48 -14.09
N GLY A 174 -21.50 -6.52 -13.18
CA GLY A 174 -22.20 -5.31 -12.73
C GLY A 174 -21.28 -4.32 -12.04
N MET A 175 -20.44 -4.80 -11.12
CA MET A 175 -19.44 -3.98 -10.42
C MET A 175 -18.44 -3.36 -11.38
N ARG A 176 -17.95 -4.13 -12.37
CA ARG A 176 -17.07 -3.60 -13.41
C ARG A 176 -17.71 -2.44 -14.18
N LEU A 177 -18.97 -2.61 -14.60
CA LEU A 177 -19.69 -1.56 -15.32
C LEU A 177 -19.90 -0.33 -14.43
N LEU A 178 -20.28 -0.54 -13.17
CA LEU A 178 -20.50 0.54 -12.19
C LEU A 178 -19.22 1.34 -11.96
N CYS A 179 -18.10 0.68 -11.61
CA CYS A 179 -16.83 1.37 -11.41
C CYS A 179 -16.38 2.11 -12.67
N SER A 180 -16.48 1.48 -13.85
CA SER A 180 -16.17 2.13 -15.13
C SER A 180 -17.00 3.40 -15.33
N TRP A 181 -18.30 3.34 -15.06
CA TRP A 181 -19.19 4.49 -15.19
C TRP A 181 -18.84 5.60 -14.19
N MET A 182 -18.64 5.27 -12.91
CA MET A 182 -18.28 6.24 -11.87
C MET A 182 -16.97 6.96 -12.20
N CYS A 183 -15.92 6.21 -12.52
CA CYS A 183 -14.63 6.79 -12.88
C CYS A 183 -14.73 7.66 -14.15
N ARG A 184 -15.46 7.20 -15.17
CA ARG A 184 -15.64 7.95 -16.43
C ARG A 184 -16.42 9.24 -16.23
N ALA A 185 -17.45 9.24 -15.38
CA ALA A 185 -18.28 10.40 -15.12
C ALA A 185 -17.57 11.45 -14.24
N HIS A 186 -16.79 10.98 -13.25
CA HIS A 186 -16.30 11.83 -12.17
C HIS A 186 -14.83 12.21 -12.26
N CYS A 187 -14.06 11.70 -13.23
CA CYS A 187 -12.66 12.05 -13.39
C CYS A 187 -12.33 12.64 -14.77
N HIS A 188 -11.39 13.58 -14.80
CA HIS A 188 -10.73 14.08 -16.02
C HIS A 188 -9.54 13.21 -16.41
N ARG A 189 -8.82 12.68 -15.41
CA ARG A 189 -7.70 11.74 -15.53
C ARG A 189 -7.83 10.64 -14.49
N LEU A 190 -7.39 9.44 -14.85
CA LEU A 190 -7.38 8.28 -13.98
C LEU A 190 -5.97 7.68 -13.92
N ILE A 191 -5.46 7.51 -12.72
CA ILE A 191 -4.19 6.84 -12.45
C ILE A 191 -4.53 5.46 -11.87
N LYS A 192 -4.11 4.43 -12.59
CA LYS A 192 -4.12 3.05 -12.12
C LYS A 192 -2.74 2.75 -11.57
N LEU A 193 -2.67 2.29 -10.32
CA LEU A 193 -1.37 2.05 -9.67
C LEU A 193 -0.58 0.90 -10.31
N SER A 194 -1.22 0.04 -11.10
CA SER A 194 -0.57 -1.02 -11.84
C SER A 194 -1.42 -1.56 -12.99
N GLY A 195 -0.82 -2.44 -13.79
CA GLY A 195 -1.50 -3.17 -14.88
C GLY A 195 -2.50 -4.22 -14.39
N THR A 196 -2.56 -4.54 -13.09
CA THR A 196 -3.52 -5.52 -12.53
C THR A 196 -4.96 -4.99 -12.61
N LEU A 197 -5.12 -3.66 -12.57
CA LEU A 197 -6.42 -3.03 -12.60
C LEU A 197 -7.02 -3.08 -14.01
N GLY A 198 -8.32 -3.39 -14.06
CA GLY A 198 -9.08 -3.41 -15.30
C GLY A 198 -9.18 -2.03 -15.96
N ASN A 199 -9.88 -1.99 -17.09
CA ASN A 199 -10.20 -0.75 -17.79
C ASN A 199 -11.47 -0.14 -17.19
N PHE A 200 -11.42 1.14 -16.85
CA PHE A 200 -12.49 1.97 -16.32
C PHE A 200 -12.94 3.04 -17.32
N ALA A 201 -12.01 3.85 -17.82
CA ALA A 201 -12.20 4.84 -18.87
C ALA A 201 -10.89 4.99 -19.69
N PRO A 202 -10.62 4.09 -20.67
CA PRO A 202 -9.34 4.00 -21.37
C PRO A 202 -8.81 5.32 -21.96
N GLU A 203 -9.71 6.22 -22.37
CA GLU A 203 -9.35 7.53 -22.92
C GLU A 203 -8.81 8.55 -21.88
N LYS A 204 -8.81 8.17 -20.60
CA LYS A 204 -8.38 9.02 -19.47
C LYS A 204 -7.32 8.35 -18.59
N GLU A 205 -6.98 7.09 -18.88
CA GLU A 205 -6.16 6.24 -18.01
C GLU A 205 -4.65 6.40 -18.24
N LEU A 206 -3.91 6.36 -17.14
CA LEU A 206 -2.47 6.16 -17.05
C LEU A 206 -2.22 5.00 -16.08
N VAL A 207 -1.24 4.15 -16.37
CA VAL A 207 -0.71 3.18 -15.39
C VAL A 207 0.57 3.77 -14.82
N GLU A 208 0.56 4.14 -13.55
CA GLU A 208 1.71 4.77 -12.90
C GLU A 208 1.71 4.51 -11.40
N ASN A 209 2.87 4.16 -10.87
CA ASN A 209 3.06 4.02 -9.43
C ASN A 209 3.32 5.39 -8.80
N VAL A 210 2.26 6.00 -8.27
CA VAL A 210 2.32 7.27 -7.55
C VAL A 210 2.44 7.10 -6.04
N HIS A 211 2.95 5.96 -5.54
CA HIS A 211 3.26 5.75 -4.13
C HIS A 211 4.76 5.71 -3.89
N GLY A 212 5.18 6.38 -2.81
CA GLY A 212 6.52 6.27 -2.24
C GLY A 212 6.50 5.51 -0.92
N VAL A 213 7.68 5.33 -0.33
CA VAL A 213 7.85 4.73 1.00
C VAL A 213 8.21 5.78 2.06
N ARG A 214 7.93 5.50 3.34
CA ARG A 214 8.39 6.35 4.45
C ARG A 214 9.93 6.45 4.46
N ARG A 215 10.44 7.63 4.83
CA ARG A 215 11.88 7.94 4.86
C ARG A 215 12.71 6.93 5.65
N THR A 216 12.19 6.43 6.76
CA THR A 216 12.85 5.42 7.61
C THR A 216 13.30 4.17 6.84
N PHE A 217 12.53 3.74 5.83
CA PHE A 217 12.92 2.58 5.00
C PHE A 217 14.14 2.89 4.13
N LEU A 218 14.21 4.11 3.59
CA LEU A 218 15.34 4.59 2.79
C LEU A 218 16.58 4.80 3.66
N ASP A 219 16.41 5.28 4.89
CA ASP A 219 17.54 5.43 5.84
C ASP A 219 18.17 4.06 6.15
N VAL A 220 17.35 3.02 6.35
CA VAL A 220 17.83 1.63 6.46
C VAL A 220 18.60 1.20 5.20
N GLY A 221 18.07 1.52 4.01
CA GLY A 221 18.75 1.23 2.74
C GLY A 221 20.09 1.95 2.58
N ASP A 222 20.16 3.23 2.97
CA ASP A 222 21.36 4.05 2.95
C ASP A 222 22.44 3.48 3.90
N GLU A 223 22.04 3.05 5.10
CA GLU A 223 22.92 2.37 6.05
C GLU A 223 23.40 1.02 5.51
N LEU A 224 22.50 0.21 4.94
CA LEU A 224 22.86 -1.09 4.38
C LEU A 224 23.81 -0.93 3.19
N ARG A 225 23.56 0.02 2.28
CA ARG A 225 24.50 0.35 1.20
C ARG A 225 25.89 0.67 1.75
N SER A 226 25.96 1.48 2.81
CA SER A 226 27.22 1.87 3.43
C SER A 226 27.97 0.64 3.99
N LYS A 227 27.26 -0.32 4.58
CA LYS A 227 27.84 -1.59 5.05
C LYS A 227 28.33 -2.46 3.89
N LEU A 228 27.51 -2.63 2.85
CA LEU A 228 27.82 -3.51 1.72
C LEU A 228 28.96 -2.99 0.84
N THR A 229 29.27 -1.69 0.91
CA THR A 229 30.38 -1.07 0.18
C THR A 229 31.64 -0.89 1.03
N ALA A 230 31.59 -1.23 2.32
CA ALA A 230 32.74 -1.17 3.21
C ALA A 230 33.71 -2.35 2.97
N PRO A 231 35.02 -2.21 3.30
CA PRO A 231 36.01 -3.27 3.10
C PRO A 231 35.70 -4.59 3.83
N ASP A 232 34.92 -4.53 4.91
CA ASP A 232 34.53 -5.66 5.75
C ASP A 232 33.13 -6.21 5.44
N ALA A 233 32.49 -5.76 4.35
CA ALA A 233 31.15 -6.19 3.92
C ALA A 233 30.97 -7.72 3.85
N ALA A 234 32.03 -8.44 3.48
CA ALA A 234 32.03 -9.90 3.40
C ALA A 234 31.81 -10.59 4.76
N SER A 235 31.98 -9.87 5.87
CA SER A 235 31.79 -10.37 7.23
C SER A 235 30.48 -9.92 7.89
N ASP A 236 29.60 -9.20 7.15
CA ASP A 236 28.31 -8.78 7.70
C ASP A 236 27.49 -10.03 8.12
N PRO A 237 27.01 -10.10 9.37
CA PRO A 237 26.41 -11.30 9.92
C PRO A 237 25.02 -11.63 9.36
N ILE A 238 24.41 -10.74 8.57
CA ILE A 238 23.05 -10.88 8.04
C ILE A 238 23.03 -10.80 6.52
N PHE A 239 23.76 -9.85 5.94
CA PHE A 239 23.65 -9.46 4.53
C PHE A 239 24.77 -9.99 3.64
N SER A 240 25.83 -10.56 4.20
CA SER A 240 26.87 -11.20 3.41
C SER A 240 26.35 -12.48 2.72
N ALA A 241 27.11 -12.93 1.72
CA ALA A 241 26.84 -14.20 1.03
C ALA A 241 27.01 -15.42 1.95
N ASP A 242 27.94 -15.32 2.92
CA ASP A 242 28.29 -16.39 3.86
C ASP A 242 27.48 -16.36 5.17
N ALA A 243 26.64 -15.34 5.37
CA ALA A 243 25.78 -15.22 6.53
C ALA A 243 24.67 -16.29 6.56
N ASP A 244 24.24 -16.66 7.77
CA ASP A 244 23.07 -17.51 7.94
C ASP A 244 21.83 -16.81 7.33
N PRO A 245 21.15 -17.45 6.36
CA PRO A 245 20.11 -16.80 5.61
C PRO A 245 18.87 -16.54 6.47
N THR A 246 18.40 -15.29 6.44
CA THR A 246 17.20 -14.83 7.14
C THR A 246 16.11 -14.46 6.14
N VAL A 247 14.99 -15.18 6.21
CA VAL A 247 13.88 -15.06 5.25
C VAL A 247 12.59 -14.74 6.00
N TYR A 248 11.79 -13.84 5.45
CA TYR A 248 10.52 -13.47 6.07
C TYR A 248 9.42 -13.13 5.06
N PHE A 249 8.20 -13.19 5.58
CA PHE A 249 7.01 -12.61 4.99
C PHE A 249 6.43 -11.61 6.00
N ILE A 250 5.85 -10.52 5.50
CA ILE A 250 5.08 -9.58 6.32
C ILE A 250 3.81 -9.16 5.58
N GLY A 251 2.67 -9.23 6.26
CA GLY A 251 1.40 -8.80 5.71
C GLY A 251 0.20 -9.31 6.50
N LYS A 252 -1.00 -8.95 6.03
CA LYS A 252 -2.24 -9.49 6.61
C LYS A 252 -2.31 -11.00 6.35
N MET A 253 -2.56 -11.79 7.38
CA MET A 253 -2.65 -13.25 7.29
C MET A 253 -4.00 -13.66 6.67
N LEU A 254 -4.04 -13.67 5.34
CA LEU A 254 -5.20 -14.04 4.52
C LEU A 254 -4.78 -15.05 3.45
N TRP A 255 -5.63 -16.06 3.20
CA TRP A 255 -5.39 -17.02 2.13
C TRP A 255 -5.29 -16.37 0.74
N SER A 256 -6.10 -15.33 0.50
CA SER A 256 -6.09 -14.56 -0.76
C SER A 256 -4.81 -13.76 -1.00
N LYS A 257 -3.94 -13.61 0.02
CA LYS A 257 -2.60 -13.01 -0.11
C LYS A 257 -1.51 -14.03 -0.42
N GLY A 258 -1.88 -15.24 -0.86
CA GLY A 258 -0.93 -16.24 -1.34
C GLY A 258 -0.25 -17.06 -0.25
N LEU A 259 -0.72 -17.06 1.00
CA LEU A 259 -0.13 -17.86 2.10
C LEU A 259 -0.02 -19.35 1.76
N ALA A 260 -1.07 -19.93 1.15
CA ALA A 260 -1.05 -21.31 0.72
C ALA A 260 -0.04 -21.54 -0.40
N SER A 261 0.02 -20.61 -1.36
CA SER A 261 1.00 -20.64 -2.46
C SER A 261 2.44 -20.60 -1.92
N LEU A 262 2.72 -19.75 -0.94
CA LEU A 262 4.03 -19.71 -0.29
C LEU A 262 4.40 -21.04 0.35
N MET A 263 3.49 -21.66 1.11
CA MET A 263 3.75 -22.97 1.71
C MET A 263 4.03 -24.03 0.64
N ASP A 264 3.27 -24.04 -0.46
CA ASP A 264 3.46 -24.98 -1.55
C ASP A 264 4.79 -24.75 -2.29
N LEU A 265 5.21 -23.49 -2.46
CA LEU A 265 6.49 -23.10 -3.05
C LEU A 265 7.67 -23.49 -2.16
N MET A 266 7.58 -23.21 -0.85
CA MET A 266 8.61 -23.63 0.11
C MET A 266 8.72 -25.15 0.20
N LYS A 267 7.59 -25.86 0.16
CA LYS A 267 7.62 -27.32 0.16
C LYS A 267 8.26 -27.88 -1.10
N TYR A 268 7.94 -27.30 -2.25
CA TYR A 268 8.58 -27.66 -3.50
C TYR A 268 10.09 -27.40 -3.47
N ALA A 269 10.55 -26.28 -2.90
CA ALA A 269 11.97 -25.98 -2.74
C ALA A 269 12.69 -27.02 -1.84
N GLU A 270 12.05 -27.44 -0.75
CA GLU A 270 12.57 -28.51 0.12
C GLU A 270 12.70 -29.85 -0.65
N GLU A 271 11.66 -30.26 -1.36
CA GLU A 271 11.58 -31.57 -2.03
C GLU A 271 12.45 -31.65 -3.29
N SER A 272 12.51 -30.58 -4.07
CA SER A 272 13.21 -30.57 -5.37
C SER A 272 14.70 -30.22 -5.25
N ALA A 273 15.07 -29.36 -4.30
CA ALA A 273 16.43 -28.82 -4.18
C ALA A 273 17.03 -28.97 -2.77
N GLY A 274 16.31 -29.57 -1.82
CA GLY A 274 16.80 -29.74 -0.45
C GLY A 274 16.86 -28.44 0.35
N LEU A 275 16.22 -27.37 -0.11
CA LEU A 275 16.27 -26.04 0.53
C LEU A 275 15.33 -26.00 1.74
N LYS A 276 15.85 -26.38 2.90
CA LYS A 276 15.17 -26.27 4.19
C LYS A 276 15.42 -24.89 4.78
N VAL A 277 14.47 -23.98 4.58
CA VAL A 277 14.61 -22.57 4.95
C VAL A 277 13.56 -22.21 6.00
N LYS A 278 14.02 -21.57 7.08
CA LYS A 278 13.15 -20.94 8.08
C LYS A 278 12.58 -19.65 7.50
N VAL A 279 11.25 -19.47 7.56
CA VAL A 279 10.57 -18.25 7.09
C VAL A 279 9.79 -17.62 8.24
N ASP A 280 10.25 -16.49 8.76
CA ASP A 280 9.55 -15.76 9.81
C ASP A 280 8.30 -15.05 9.24
N MET A 281 7.13 -15.39 9.79
CA MET A 281 5.83 -14.92 9.29
C MET A 281 5.27 -13.80 10.17
N TYR A 282 5.42 -12.54 9.75
CA TYR A 282 4.97 -11.36 10.50
C TYR A 282 3.59 -10.86 10.05
N GLY A 283 2.77 -10.45 11.02
CA GLY A 283 1.46 -9.85 10.76
C GLY A 283 0.30 -10.51 11.51
N GLY A 284 -0.89 -9.99 11.27
CA GLY A 284 -2.14 -10.47 11.87
C GLY A 284 -3.21 -10.71 10.82
N GLY A 285 -4.25 -11.46 11.16
CA GLY A 285 -5.36 -11.74 10.25
C GLY A 285 -6.14 -12.97 10.68
N PRO A 286 -7.36 -13.14 10.15
CA PRO A 286 -8.26 -14.21 10.57
C PRO A 286 -7.73 -15.61 10.26
N ASN A 287 -6.80 -15.76 9.31
CA ASN A 287 -6.25 -17.07 8.94
C ASN A 287 -4.91 -17.40 9.63
N LYS A 288 -4.45 -16.59 10.60
CA LYS A 288 -3.15 -16.80 11.25
C LYS A 288 -3.02 -18.20 11.88
N ASP A 289 -3.98 -18.58 12.73
CA ASP A 289 -3.90 -19.84 13.48
C ASP A 289 -4.04 -21.06 12.55
N GLU A 290 -4.94 -20.97 11.57
CA GLU A 290 -5.14 -22.00 10.55
C GLU A 290 -3.89 -22.17 9.67
N ALA A 291 -3.25 -21.07 9.27
CA ALA A 291 -2.01 -21.08 8.50
C ALA A 291 -0.85 -21.71 9.29
N SER A 292 -0.73 -21.39 10.57
CA SER A 292 0.26 -21.99 11.47
C SER A 292 0.10 -23.51 11.59
N ALA A 293 -1.15 -23.97 11.80
CA ALA A 293 -1.46 -25.40 11.86
C ALA A 293 -1.14 -26.10 10.53
N LYS A 294 -1.45 -25.47 9.39
CA LYS A 294 -1.16 -26.00 8.06
C LYS A 294 0.36 -26.10 7.79
N ALA A 295 1.14 -25.07 8.09
CA ALA A 295 2.60 -25.09 7.95
C ALA A 295 3.23 -26.24 8.77
N THR A 296 2.79 -26.39 10.03
CA THR A 296 3.24 -27.49 10.90
C THR A 296 2.93 -28.86 10.29
N LYS A 297 1.71 -29.03 9.76
CA LYS A 297 1.30 -30.28 9.09
C LYS A 297 2.13 -30.58 7.83
N MET A 298 2.59 -29.55 7.13
CA MET A 298 3.47 -29.68 5.95
C MET A 298 4.95 -29.91 6.32
N GLY A 299 5.29 -29.79 7.61
CA GLY A 299 6.66 -29.89 8.11
C GLY A 299 7.54 -28.69 7.76
N LEU A 300 6.94 -27.52 7.52
CA LEU A 300 7.66 -26.30 7.17
C LEU A 300 8.04 -25.52 8.44
N ASP A 301 9.27 -24.99 8.50
CA ASP A 301 9.73 -24.10 9.57
C ASP A 301 9.29 -22.65 9.30
N MET A 302 8.07 -22.33 9.76
CA MET A 302 7.46 -21.01 9.52
C MET A 302 6.85 -20.45 10.82
N PRO A 303 7.64 -19.88 11.74
CA PRO A 303 7.10 -19.31 12.97
C PRO A 303 6.22 -18.08 12.70
N PHE A 304 5.04 -18.04 13.32
CA PHE A 304 4.06 -16.96 13.15
C PHE A 304 4.11 -15.93 14.29
N HIS A 305 4.52 -14.71 13.94
CA HIS A 305 4.71 -13.59 14.86
C HIS A 305 3.51 -12.64 14.87
N GLY A 306 3.53 -11.63 15.73
CA GLY A 306 2.53 -10.55 15.76
C GLY A 306 2.71 -9.54 14.63
N ALA A 307 1.84 -8.53 14.61
CA ALA A 307 2.06 -7.34 13.78
C ALA A 307 3.24 -6.54 14.32
N ILE A 308 4.06 -5.99 13.42
CA ILE A 308 5.22 -5.16 13.71
C ILE A 308 5.33 -4.09 12.62
N ASP A 309 5.99 -2.96 12.91
CA ASP A 309 6.40 -2.05 11.84
C ASP A 309 7.48 -2.75 10.99
N HIS A 310 7.33 -2.71 9.67
CA HIS A 310 8.23 -3.38 8.74
C HIS A 310 9.68 -2.86 8.86
N ALA A 311 9.86 -1.59 9.27
CA ALA A 311 11.19 -1.00 9.43
C ALA A 311 12.02 -1.69 10.52
N GLU A 312 11.38 -2.29 11.54
CA GLU A 312 12.04 -3.06 12.60
C GLU A 312 12.73 -4.32 12.08
N LEU A 313 12.34 -4.79 10.89
CA LEU A 313 12.98 -5.92 10.21
C LEU A 313 14.16 -5.50 9.34
N GLY A 314 14.46 -4.20 9.30
CA GLY A 314 15.48 -3.58 8.45
C GLY A 314 16.86 -4.24 8.57
N TRP A 315 17.31 -4.51 9.79
CA TRP A 315 18.66 -5.04 10.05
C TRP A 315 18.70 -6.53 10.41
N SER A 316 17.54 -7.20 10.51
CA SER A 316 17.45 -8.59 10.98
C SER A 316 17.18 -9.61 9.89
N HIS A 317 16.73 -9.18 8.71
CA HIS A 317 16.35 -10.08 7.63
C HIS A 317 16.92 -9.67 6.28
N LYS A 318 17.48 -10.62 5.53
CA LYS A 318 18.06 -10.40 4.20
C LYS A 318 17.04 -10.54 3.06
N ILE A 319 16.10 -11.48 3.18
CA ILE A 319 15.24 -11.91 2.06
C ILE A 319 13.77 -11.75 2.42
N PHE A 320 13.07 -10.90 1.68
CA PHE A 320 11.62 -10.77 1.76
C PHE A 320 10.96 -11.62 0.66
N ILE A 321 9.93 -12.38 1.01
CA ILE A 321 9.12 -13.12 0.04
C ILE A 321 7.70 -12.58 0.06
N ASN A 322 7.19 -12.24 -1.12
CA ASN A 322 5.78 -11.96 -1.32
C ASN A 322 5.18 -12.88 -2.39
N PRO A 323 4.32 -13.84 -2.01
CA PRO A 323 3.70 -14.77 -2.95
C PRO A 323 2.42 -14.23 -3.62
N SER A 324 1.99 -13.02 -3.26
CA SER A 324 0.65 -12.55 -3.61
C SER A 324 0.55 -12.11 -5.08
N THR A 325 -0.51 -12.58 -5.75
CA THR A 325 -0.93 -12.13 -7.08
C THR A 325 -2.25 -11.36 -7.05
N SER A 326 -2.79 -11.08 -5.85
CA SER A 326 -4.07 -10.36 -5.71
C SER A 326 -3.88 -8.86 -5.44
N GLU A 327 -2.64 -8.41 -5.19
CA GLU A 327 -2.35 -7.01 -4.92
C GLU A 327 -2.52 -6.16 -6.19
N VAL A 328 -3.04 -4.93 -6.02
CA VAL A 328 -2.97 -3.91 -7.06
C VAL A 328 -1.54 -3.38 -7.13
N LEU A 329 -1.01 -2.92 -6.01
CA LEU A 329 0.38 -2.52 -5.86
C LEU A 329 0.81 -2.91 -4.45
N CYS A 330 1.90 -3.68 -4.33
CA CYS A 330 2.31 -4.15 -3.02
C CYS A 330 3.29 -3.20 -2.35
N THR A 331 2.82 -2.44 -1.36
CA THR A 331 3.67 -1.49 -0.63
C THR A 331 4.79 -2.18 0.15
N THR A 332 4.57 -3.39 0.68
CA THR A 332 5.62 -4.14 1.40
C THR A 332 6.78 -4.53 0.50
N VAL A 333 6.56 -4.70 -0.82
CA VAL A 333 7.63 -4.88 -1.80
C VAL A 333 8.47 -3.61 -1.92
N ALA A 334 7.81 -2.46 -2.08
CA ALA A 334 8.50 -1.17 -2.13
C ALA A 334 9.33 -0.91 -0.86
N GLU A 335 8.76 -1.20 0.31
CA GLU A 335 9.42 -1.05 1.61
C GLU A 335 10.66 -1.97 1.73
N ALA A 336 10.55 -3.23 1.32
CA ALA A 336 11.68 -4.16 1.36
C ALA A 336 12.81 -3.77 0.39
N LEU A 337 12.46 -3.32 -0.82
CA LEU A 337 13.44 -2.81 -1.78
C LEU A 337 14.12 -1.53 -1.29
N ALA A 338 13.35 -0.64 -0.65
CA ALA A 338 13.88 0.59 -0.06
C ALA A 338 14.87 0.31 1.09
N MET A 339 14.64 -0.78 1.84
CA MET A 339 15.60 -1.27 2.84
C MET A 339 16.79 -2.04 2.22
N GLY A 340 16.90 -2.11 0.89
CA GLY A 340 17.99 -2.79 0.18
C GLY A 340 17.98 -4.31 0.25
N LYS A 341 16.82 -4.93 0.53
CA LYS A 341 16.69 -6.39 0.68
C LYS A 341 16.49 -7.08 -0.67
N PHE A 342 16.80 -8.38 -0.74
CA PHE A 342 16.26 -9.22 -1.81
C PHE A 342 14.76 -9.36 -1.67
N VAL A 343 14.04 -9.27 -2.78
CA VAL A 343 12.60 -9.51 -2.84
C VAL A 343 12.28 -10.60 -3.86
N VAL A 344 11.77 -11.73 -3.40
CA VAL A 344 11.29 -12.82 -4.27
C VAL A 344 9.77 -12.71 -4.41
N LEU A 345 9.28 -12.51 -5.63
CA LEU A 345 7.87 -12.24 -5.91
C LEU A 345 7.40 -12.81 -7.25
N PRO A 346 6.10 -13.04 -7.47
CA PRO A 346 5.62 -13.50 -8.76
C PRO A 346 5.77 -12.41 -9.83
N SER A 347 6.15 -12.81 -11.04
CA SER A 347 6.07 -11.99 -12.25
C SER A 347 4.60 -11.71 -12.56
N HIS A 348 4.12 -10.55 -12.12
CA HIS A 348 2.71 -10.18 -12.14
C HIS A 348 2.59 -8.66 -12.37
N PRO A 349 1.57 -8.16 -13.09
CA PRO A 349 1.44 -6.74 -13.42
C PRO A 349 1.46 -5.76 -12.25
N SER A 350 1.13 -6.22 -11.04
CA SER A 350 1.24 -5.44 -9.80
C SER A 350 2.66 -5.09 -9.40
N ASN A 351 3.63 -5.81 -9.97
CA ASN A 351 5.03 -5.76 -9.62
C ASN A 351 5.91 -5.23 -10.76
N ASP A 352 5.34 -4.87 -11.91
CA ASP A 352 6.08 -4.39 -13.08
C ASP A 352 6.99 -3.20 -12.75
N PHE A 353 6.48 -2.25 -11.95
CA PHE A 353 7.27 -1.12 -11.46
C PHE A 353 8.51 -1.59 -10.66
N PHE A 354 8.41 -2.68 -9.91
CA PHE A 354 9.50 -3.18 -9.08
C PHE A 354 10.51 -4.04 -9.84
N ALA A 355 10.16 -4.56 -11.02
CA ALA A 355 11.04 -5.41 -11.82
C ALA A 355 12.30 -4.67 -12.34
N GLN A 356 12.32 -3.33 -12.30
CA GLN A 356 13.49 -2.52 -12.65
C GLN A 356 14.60 -2.55 -11.59
N PHE A 357 14.28 -2.92 -10.35
CA PHE A 357 15.25 -2.91 -9.25
C PHE A 357 16.07 -4.20 -9.24
N PRO A 358 17.41 -4.13 -9.08
CA PRO A 358 18.28 -5.31 -9.21
C PRO A 358 18.02 -6.39 -8.16
N ASN A 359 17.55 -5.99 -6.97
CA ASN A 359 17.23 -6.92 -5.88
C ASN A 359 15.80 -7.48 -5.97
N CYS A 360 15.02 -7.10 -7.00
CA CYS A 360 13.72 -7.69 -7.28
C CYS A 360 13.89 -8.94 -8.14
N LEU A 361 13.47 -10.09 -7.63
CA LEU A 361 13.68 -11.41 -8.22
C LEU A 361 12.32 -12.02 -8.62
N PRO A 362 11.73 -11.60 -9.76
CA PRO A 362 10.45 -12.10 -10.22
C PRO A 362 10.52 -13.56 -10.68
N TYR A 363 9.50 -14.36 -10.37
CA TYR A 363 9.36 -15.75 -10.85
C TYR A 363 8.01 -15.97 -11.55
N SER A 364 8.01 -16.78 -12.61
CA SER A 364 6.81 -17.14 -13.38
C SER A 364 6.33 -18.56 -13.09
N ASN A 365 7.18 -19.38 -12.48
CA ASN A 365 6.94 -20.78 -12.15
C ASN A 365 7.70 -21.19 -10.88
N LYS A 366 7.48 -22.42 -10.42
CA LYS A 366 8.07 -22.90 -9.16
C LYS A 366 9.57 -23.11 -9.27
N GLU A 367 10.07 -23.46 -10.46
CA GLU A 367 11.50 -23.67 -10.73
C GLU A 367 12.27 -22.35 -10.64
N GLU A 368 11.75 -21.28 -11.25
CA GLU A 368 12.28 -19.91 -11.14
C GLU A 368 12.22 -19.41 -9.69
N PHE A 369 11.14 -19.72 -8.95
CA PHE A 369 11.07 -19.40 -7.52
C PHE A 369 12.23 -20.06 -6.76
N VAL A 370 12.48 -21.35 -6.98
CA VAL A 370 13.58 -22.08 -6.33
C VAL A 370 14.93 -21.49 -6.71
N GLY A 371 15.13 -21.15 -8.00
CA GLY A 371 16.36 -20.51 -8.48
C GLY A 371 16.59 -19.14 -7.83
N ASN A 372 15.58 -18.29 -7.78
CA ASN A 372 15.65 -16.96 -7.16
C ASN A 372 15.86 -17.05 -5.65
N LEU A 373 15.18 -17.99 -4.98
CA LEU A 373 15.39 -18.24 -3.56
C LEU A 373 16.84 -18.69 -3.30
N TYR A 374 17.35 -19.66 -4.07
CA TYR A 374 18.74 -20.11 -3.95
C TYR A 374 19.75 -18.97 -4.18
N TYR A 375 19.52 -18.14 -5.20
CA TYR A 375 20.35 -16.97 -5.47
C TYR A 375 20.37 -16.02 -4.27
N ALA A 376 19.20 -15.63 -3.76
CA ALA A 376 19.09 -14.72 -2.61
C ALA A 376 19.72 -15.29 -1.32
N LEU A 377 19.65 -16.61 -1.12
CA LEU A 377 20.28 -17.29 0.02
C LEU A 377 21.81 -17.19 -0.04
N THR A 378 22.39 -17.30 -1.24
CA THR A 378 23.84 -17.49 -1.46
C THR A 378 24.59 -16.23 -1.90
N HIS A 379 23.90 -15.11 -2.06
CA HIS A 379 24.48 -13.84 -2.48
C HIS A 379 24.19 -12.74 -1.47
N ALA A 380 24.94 -11.65 -1.58
CA ALA A 380 24.63 -10.38 -0.93
C ALA A 380 23.73 -9.54 -1.85
N PRO A 381 22.76 -8.77 -1.32
CA PRO A 381 21.99 -7.82 -2.12
C PRO A 381 22.90 -6.80 -2.80
N GLU A 382 22.50 -6.32 -3.97
CA GLU A 382 23.16 -5.17 -4.58
C GLU A 382 22.92 -3.91 -3.71
N PRO A 383 23.95 -3.10 -3.42
CA PRO A 383 23.76 -1.85 -2.69
C PRO A 383 22.77 -0.93 -3.41
N LEU A 384 21.77 -0.42 -2.69
CA LEU A 384 20.73 0.43 -3.27
C LEU A 384 21.32 1.76 -3.78
N SER A 385 21.34 1.96 -5.10
CA SER A 385 21.84 3.20 -5.69
C SER A 385 21.02 4.43 -5.26
N ASP A 386 21.61 5.61 -5.32
CA ASP A 386 20.88 6.86 -5.04
C ASP A 386 19.68 7.06 -5.97
N GLU A 387 19.82 6.66 -7.24
CA GLU A 387 18.74 6.70 -8.23
C GLU A 387 17.57 5.80 -7.84
N TYR A 388 17.83 4.56 -7.44
CA TYR A 388 16.78 3.63 -7.02
C TYR A 388 16.19 4.01 -5.65
N SER A 389 17.00 4.51 -4.73
CA SER A 389 16.53 5.07 -3.47
C SER A 389 15.57 6.24 -3.72
N TYR A 390 15.93 7.16 -4.61
CA TYR A 390 15.07 8.26 -5.02
C TYR A 390 13.79 7.78 -5.72
N ALA A 391 13.87 6.81 -6.63
CA ALA A 391 12.71 6.30 -7.36
C ALA A 391 11.59 5.74 -6.44
N LEU A 392 11.97 5.19 -5.28
CA LEU A 392 11.07 4.68 -4.24
C LEU A 392 10.56 5.76 -3.27
N SER A 393 11.11 6.98 -3.32
CA SER A 393 10.76 8.05 -2.40
C SER A 393 9.42 8.69 -2.73
N TRP A 394 8.85 9.41 -1.77
CA TRP A 394 7.62 10.17 -1.98
C TRP A 394 7.83 11.43 -2.84
N GLU A 395 9.04 11.98 -2.87
CA GLU A 395 9.41 13.05 -3.79
C GLU A 395 9.29 12.57 -5.24
N ALA A 396 9.92 11.46 -5.59
CA ALA A 396 9.79 10.90 -6.94
C ALA A 396 8.34 10.46 -7.24
N ALA A 397 7.62 9.92 -6.25
CA ALA A 397 6.21 9.61 -6.40
C ALA A 397 5.34 10.86 -6.65
N THR A 398 5.74 12.01 -6.11
CA THR A 398 5.09 13.31 -6.34
C THR A 398 5.43 13.88 -7.71
N GLU A 399 6.63 13.61 -8.25
CA GLU A 399 6.98 14.00 -9.63
C GLU A 399 6.24 13.18 -10.69
N ARG A 400 5.98 11.89 -10.41
CA ARG A 400 5.18 11.01 -11.28
C ARG A 400 3.68 11.34 -11.25
N PHE A 401 3.20 11.95 -10.16
CA PHE A 401 1.81 12.35 -9.97
C PHE A 401 1.52 13.69 -10.64
#